data_AF-A0A5C7FDB7-F1
#
_entry.id   AF-A0A5C7FDB7-F1
#
_cell.length_a   1.000
_cell.length_b   1.000
_cell.length_c   1.000
_cell.angle_alpha   90.00
_cell.angle_beta   90.00
_cell.angle_gamma   90.00
#
_symmetry.space_group_name_H-M   'P 1'
#
loop_
_entity.id
_entity.type
_entity.pdbx_description
1 polymer ?
#
loop_
_entity_poly.entity_id
_entity_poly.type
_entity_poly.pdbx_seq_one_letter_code
_entity_poly.pdbx_strand_id
1 'polypeptide(L)'
;MKAFPTAGMDRATAVYSVIFGVICAGVVATLLFFGEKGEMALVLIPAVVLVAATVTAYLMIPKISVGDGKVMVKNTFVNIVFPVVSITRVERYEKVGFNIRTFGVGGVFGYFGYFNGNDVWYVTNIRKKVKITLKTGKVYMVSPEDPDGFIDEILNMKATFH
;
A
#
# COMPACT_ATOMS: atom_id res chain seq x y z
N MET A 1 -2.33 13.15 -17.22
CA MET A 1 -2.24 11.81 -16.61
C MET A 1 -3.61 11.25 -16.27
N LYS A 2 -3.92 10.04 -16.72
CA LYS A 2 -5.14 9.27 -16.39
C LYS A 2 -4.99 8.67 -14.99
N ALA A 3 -5.96 8.91 -14.12
CA ALA A 3 -5.97 8.35 -12.77
C ALA A 3 -6.55 6.93 -12.80
N PHE A 4 -5.92 6.02 -12.07
CA PHE A 4 -6.42 4.68 -11.80
C PHE A 4 -6.79 4.60 -10.32
N PRO A 5 -8.08 4.50 -9.99
CA PRO A 5 -8.51 4.32 -8.62
C PRO A 5 -7.79 3.13 -8.00
N THR A 6 -7.31 3.29 -6.76
CA THR A 6 -6.71 2.19 -6.01
C THR A 6 -7.79 1.20 -5.60
N ALA A 7 -7.49 -0.09 -5.68
CA ALA A 7 -8.43 -1.15 -5.42
C ALA A 7 -8.99 -1.09 -3.98
N GLY A 8 -10.27 -1.43 -3.81
CA GLY A 8 -10.83 -1.69 -2.48
C GLY A 8 -10.12 -2.85 -1.77
N MET A 9 -10.02 -2.81 -0.44
CA MET A 9 -9.36 -3.86 0.35
C MET A 9 -9.95 -5.24 0.06
N ASP A 10 -9.11 -6.27 -0.01
CA ASP A 10 -9.60 -7.64 0.01
C ASP A 10 -10.18 -7.99 1.39
N ARG A 11 -10.99 -9.05 1.47
CA ARG A 11 -11.70 -9.42 2.71
C ARG A 11 -10.76 -9.63 3.89
N ALA A 12 -9.60 -10.25 3.69
CA ALA A 12 -8.67 -10.52 4.78
C ALA A 12 -8.06 -9.20 5.29
N THR A 13 -7.57 -8.36 4.38
CA THR A 13 -7.06 -7.02 4.73
C THR A 13 -8.11 -6.17 5.43
N ALA A 14 -9.37 -6.21 4.97
CA ALA A 14 -10.48 -5.50 5.62
C ALA A 14 -10.70 -6.01 7.06
N VAL A 15 -10.78 -7.33 7.25
CA VAL A 15 -10.94 -7.95 8.58
C VAL A 15 -9.79 -7.57 9.51
N TYR A 16 -8.55 -7.67 9.06
CA TYR A 16 -7.38 -7.29 9.85
C TYR A 16 -7.39 -5.80 10.22
N SER A 17 -7.78 -4.94 9.29
CA SER A 17 -7.90 -3.50 9.53
C SER A 17 -8.98 -3.18 10.56
N VAL A 18 -10.13 -3.87 10.50
CA VAL A 18 -11.23 -3.70 11.46
C VAL A 18 -10.81 -4.19 12.84
N ILE A 19 -10.21 -5.40 12.95
CA ILE A 19 -9.72 -5.94 14.23
C ILE A 19 -8.71 -4.97 14.85
N PHE A 20 -7.75 -4.49 14.06
CA PHE A 20 -6.75 -3.54 14.51
C PHE A 20 -7.38 -2.22 14.98
N GLY A 21 -8.36 -1.71 14.23
CA GLY A 21 -9.12 -0.51 14.61
C GLY A 21 -9.91 -0.68 15.91
N VAL A 22 -10.56 -1.82 16.12
CA VAL A 22 -11.27 -2.15 17.37
C VAL A 22 -10.30 -2.22 18.55
N ILE A 23 -9.12 -2.84 18.37
CA ILE A 23 -8.07 -2.86 19.41
C ILE A 23 -7.62 -1.44 19.76
N CYS A 24 -7.35 -0.61 18.74
CA CYS A 24 -6.96 0.79 18.96
C CYS A 24 -8.05 1.56 19.72
N ALA A 25 -9.31 1.42 19.32
CA ALA A 25 -10.44 2.07 19.98
C ALA A 25 -10.61 1.59 21.43
N GLY A 26 -10.45 0.29 21.68
CA GLY A 26 -10.50 -0.29 23.02
C GLY A 26 -9.40 0.25 23.93
N VAL A 27 -8.16 0.33 23.44
CA VAL A 27 -7.03 0.90 24.19
C VAL A 27 -7.28 2.37 24.55
N VAL A 28 -7.78 3.16 23.59
CA VAL A 28 -8.13 4.56 23.82
C VAL A 28 -9.29 4.69 24.82
N ALA A 29 -10.32 3.86 24.71
CA ALA A 29 -11.44 3.86 25.65
C ALA A 29 -10.98 3.53 27.08
N THR A 30 -10.15 2.50 27.25
CA THR A 30 -9.61 2.14 28.57
C THR A 30 -8.84 3.30 29.20
N LEU A 31 -8.03 4.02 28.43
CA LEU A 31 -7.34 5.22 28.90
C LEU A 31 -8.30 6.32 29.36
N LEU A 32 -9.39 6.55 28.64
CA LEU A 32 -10.34 7.61 28.95
C LEU A 32 -11.20 7.30 30.18
N PHE A 33 -11.56 6.02 30.41
CA PHE A 33 -12.49 5.63 31.48
C PHE A 33 -11.82 5.10 32.75
N PHE A 34 -10.64 4.48 32.64
CA PHE A 34 -9.98 3.77 33.74
C PHE A 34 -8.57 4.28 34.04
N GLY A 35 -8.16 5.38 33.41
CA GLY A 35 -6.84 5.96 33.59
C GLY A 35 -6.63 6.58 34.97
N GLU A 36 -6.06 5.85 35.92
CA GLU A 36 -5.59 6.40 37.18
C GLU A 36 -4.26 7.13 37.01
N LYS A 37 -4.12 8.32 37.63
CA LYS A 37 -2.99 9.26 37.42
C LYS A 37 -1.60 8.65 37.59
N GLY A 38 -1.45 7.57 38.37
CA GLY A 38 -0.17 6.91 38.65
C GLY A 38 0.37 6.02 37.53
N GLU A 39 -0.50 5.41 36.71
CA GLU A 39 -0.11 4.44 35.66
C GLU A 39 -0.31 4.97 34.23
N MET A 40 -0.82 6.21 34.09
CA MET A 40 -1.14 6.83 32.80
C MET A 40 -0.03 6.77 31.77
N ALA A 41 1.23 6.98 32.17
CA ALA A 41 2.37 6.99 31.25
C ALA A 41 2.58 5.62 30.59
N LEU A 42 2.30 4.52 31.31
CA LEU A 42 2.55 3.16 30.86
C LEU A 42 1.54 2.71 29.79
N VAL A 43 0.31 3.24 29.85
CA VAL A 43 -0.76 2.96 28.87
C VAL A 43 -0.83 4.01 27.75
N LEU A 44 -0.45 5.27 28.02
CA LEU A 44 -0.50 6.35 27.05
C LEU A 44 0.49 6.15 25.90
N ILE A 45 1.73 5.74 26.18
CA ILE A 45 2.76 5.51 25.16
C ILE A 45 2.29 4.49 24.10
N PRO A 46 1.88 3.25 24.46
CA PRO A 46 1.43 2.29 23.45
C PRO A 46 0.18 2.77 22.71
N ALA A 47 -0.73 3.50 23.36
CA ALA A 47 -1.90 4.08 22.68
C ALA A 47 -1.51 5.11 21.62
N VAL A 48 -0.58 6.02 21.94
CA VAL A 48 -0.06 7.01 20.99
C VAL A 48 0.64 6.29 19.82
N VAL A 49 1.44 5.27 20.10
CA VAL A 49 2.10 4.47 19.05
C VAL A 49 1.08 3.78 18.14
N LEU A 50 0.02 3.19 18.70
CA LEU A 50 -1.05 2.53 17.93
C LEU A 50 -1.84 3.51 17.07
N VAL A 51 -2.21 4.68 17.61
CA VAL A 51 -2.89 5.74 16.86
C VAL A 51 -1.98 6.26 15.74
N ALA A 52 -0.70 6.54 16.05
CA ALA A 52 0.27 6.98 15.06
C ALA A 52 0.48 5.93 13.95
N ALA A 53 0.56 4.65 14.30
CA ALA A 53 0.66 3.56 13.34
C ALA A 53 -0.58 3.45 12.45
N THR A 54 -1.78 3.59 13.01
CA THR A 54 -3.05 3.59 12.28
C THR A 54 -3.12 4.73 11.27
N VAL A 55 -2.84 5.95 11.73
CA VAL A 55 -2.84 7.16 10.90
C VAL A 55 -1.78 7.04 9.80
N THR A 56 -0.57 6.60 10.15
CA THR A 56 0.51 6.40 9.17
C THR A 56 0.10 5.38 8.11
N ALA A 57 -0.46 4.24 8.50
CA ALA A 57 -0.93 3.22 7.57
C ALA A 57 -2.01 3.74 6.62
N TYR A 58 -2.97 4.52 7.12
CA TYR A 58 -4.00 5.14 6.29
C TYR A 58 -3.43 6.15 5.29
N LEU A 59 -2.47 6.99 5.73
CA LEU A 59 -1.79 7.97 4.88
C LEU A 59 -0.87 7.34 3.82
N MET A 60 -0.58 6.04 3.92
CA MET A 60 0.19 5.29 2.92
C MET A 60 -0.67 4.73 1.77
N ILE A 61 -2.00 4.82 1.83
CA ILE A 61 -2.88 4.40 0.73
C ILE A 61 -2.50 5.18 -0.55
N PRO A 62 -2.11 4.49 -1.64
CA PRO A 62 -1.59 5.14 -2.83
C PRO A 62 -2.72 5.75 -3.69
N LYS A 63 -2.34 6.75 -4.48
CA LYS A 63 -3.04 7.20 -5.69
C LYS A 63 -2.17 6.82 -6.87
N ILE A 64 -2.75 6.12 -7.84
CA ILE A 64 -2.06 5.59 -9.01
C ILE A 64 -2.48 6.40 -10.23
N SER A 65 -1.53 6.79 -11.07
CA SER A 65 -1.82 7.43 -12.35
C SER A 65 -0.81 7.06 -13.43
N VAL A 66 -1.25 7.10 -14.67
CA VAL A 66 -0.42 6.83 -15.85
C VAL A 66 -0.65 7.94 -16.87
N GLY A 67 0.40 8.45 -17.48
CA GLY A 67 0.30 9.48 -18.51
C GLY A 67 1.64 10.14 -18.78
N ASP A 68 1.73 10.90 -19.85
CA ASP A 68 2.93 11.65 -20.22
C ASP A 68 4.19 10.76 -20.31
N GLY A 69 4.01 9.48 -20.70
CA GLY A 69 5.07 8.48 -20.77
C GLY A 69 5.60 7.98 -19.43
N LYS A 70 4.85 8.15 -18.33
CA LYS A 70 5.28 7.80 -16.97
C LYS A 70 4.15 7.18 -16.15
N VAL A 71 4.55 6.34 -15.21
CA VAL A 71 3.68 5.79 -14.16
C VAL A 71 4.02 6.51 -12.86
N MET A 72 2.99 6.90 -12.11
CA MET A 72 3.12 7.59 -10.84
C MET A 72 2.34 6.84 -9.75
N VAL A 73 3.00 6.63 -8.61
CA VAL A 73 2.43 6.10 -7.38
C VAL A 73 2.72 7.09 -6.27
N LYS A 74 1.67 7.74 -5.77
CA LYS A 74 1.80 8.84 -4.82
C LYS A 74 0.93 8.63 -3.58
N ASN A 75 1.47 8.90 -2.41
CA ASN A 75 0.70 9.07 -1.16
C ASN A 75 1.28 10.26 -0.38
N THR A 76 1.02 10.34 0.93
CA THR A 76 1.52 11.43 1.78
C THR A 76 3.05 11.40 1.94
N PHE A 77 3.66 10.22 1.93
CA PHE A 77 5.08 10.03 2.23
C PHE A 77 5.95 9.77 0.99
N VAL A 78 5.36 9.26 -0.10
CA VAL A 78 6.09 8.92 -1.32
C VAL A 78 5.49 9.54 -2.57
N ASN A 79 6.38 9.82 -3.52
CA ASN A 79 6.06 10.24 -4.87
C ASN A 79 6.95 9.47 -5.86
N ILE A 80 6.58 8.22 -6.12
CA ILE A 80 7.34 7.33 -7.00
C ILE A 80 6.92 7.60 -8.44
N VAL A 81 7.88 7.93 -9.28
CA VAL A 81 7.66 8.18 -10.71
C VAL A 81 8.72 7.43 -11.52
N PHE A 82 8.28 6.70 -12.53
CA PHE A 82 9.20 6.06 -13.48
C PHE A 82 8.63 6.08 -14.91
N PRO A 83 9.49 6.23 -15.95
CA PRO A 83 9.04 6.22 -17.34
C PRO A 83 8.51 4.84 -17.77
N VAL A 84 7.50 4.80 -18.62
CA VAL A 84 6.97 3.53 -19.19
C VAL A 84 8.04 2.79 -19.99
N VAL A 85 8.96 3.52 -20.64
CA VAL A 85 10.10 2.95 -21.39
C VAL A 85 11.08 2.19 -20.50
N SER A 86 11.09 2.46 -19.19
CA SER A 86 11.92 1.75 -18.22
C SER A 86 11.30 0.40 -17.79
N ILE A 87 10.05 0.12 -18.16
CA ILE A 87 9.34 -1.11 -17.80
C ILE A 87 9.73 -2.23 -18.75
N THR A 88 10.32 -3.29 -18.19
CA THR A 88 10.63 -4.52 -18.92
C THR A 88 9.41 -5.44 -18.99
N ARG A 89 8.71 -5.61 -17.87
CA ARG A 89 7.54 -6.49 -17.75
C ARG A 89 6.49 -5.84 -16.87
N VAL A 90 5.23 -5.93 -17.29
CA VAL A 90 4.05 -5.54 -16.52
C VAL A 90 3.02 -6.64 -16.66
N GLU A 91 2.50 -7.15 -15.54
CA GLU A 91 1.60 -8.30 -15.54
C GLU A 91 0.72 -8.36 -14.30
N ARG A 92 -0.41 -9.05 -14.41
CA ARG A 92 -1.18 -9.48 -13.24
C ARG A 92 -0.33 -10.39 -12.38
N TYR A 93 -0.40 -10.19 -11.07
CA TYR A 93 0.31 -11.01 -10.10
C TYR A 93 -0.63 -11.45 -8.98
N GLU A 94 -1.44 -12.47 -9.26
CA GLU A 94 -2.49 -12.92 -8.33
C GLU A 94 -1.99 -13.95 -7.29
N LYS A 95 -0.71 -14.33 -7.37
CA LYS A 95 -0.10 -15.27 -6.42
C LYS A 95 -0.12 -14.67 -5.01
N VAL A 96 -0.93 -15.29 -4.15
CA VAL A 96 -0.92 -15.05 -2.71
C VAL A 96 -0.11 -16.18 -2.09
N GLY A 97 1.17 -15.91 -1.88
CA GLY A 97 2.12 -16.82 -1.27
C GLY A 97 2.81 -16.17 -0.07
N PHE A 98 3.84 -16.85 0.43
CA PHE A 98 4.69 -16.30 1.48
C PHE A 98 5.43 -15.06 0.96
N ASN A 99 5.23 -13.93 1.63
CA ASN A 99 5.92 -12.67 1.33
C ASN A 99 6.54 -12.14 2.62
N ILE A 100 7.84 -11.90 2.60
CA ILE A 100 8.57 -11.40 3.76
C ILE A 100 8.51 -9.88 3.74
N ARG A 101 7.90 -9.27 4.77
CA ARG A 101 7.90 -7.81 4.94
C ARG A 101 9.23 -7.39 5.54
N THR A 102 10.07 -6.72 4.74
CA THR A 102 11.34 -6.15 5.20
C THR A 102 11.10 -4.89 6.03
N PHE A 103 10.21 -4.01 5.56
CA PHE A 103 9.86 -2.75 6.26
C PHE A 103 8.52 -2.20 5.80
N GLY A 104 7.74 -1.63 6.71
CA GLY A 104 6.47 -0.94 6.41
C GLY A 104 5.23 -1.59 7.02
N VAL A 105 4.09 -1.42 6.36
CA VAL A 105 2.76 -1.82 6.81
C VAL A 105 2.32 -3.09 6.09
N GLY A 106 1.64 -3.99 6.80
CA GLY A 106 1.06 -5.19 6.22
C GLY A 106 -0.16 -5.64 7.00
N GLY A 107 -1.29 -5.76 6.31
CA GLY A 107 -2.57 -6.19 6.85
C GLY A 107 -3.47 -5.08 7.39
N VAL A 108 -2.96 -3.84 7.55
CA VAL A 108 -3.76 -2.69 7.99
C VAL A 108 -3.87 -1.71 6.82
N PHE A 109 -5.07 -1.55 6.27
CA PHE A 109 -5.43 -0.85 5.03
C PHE A 109 -4.76 -1.37 3.75
N GLY A 110 -3.71 -2.18 3.87
CA GLY A 110 -3.00 -2.79 2.76
C GLY A 110 -1.61 -3.29 3.16
N TYR A 111 -0.76 -3.38 2.14
CA TYR A 111 0.62 -3.82 2.18
C TYR A 111 1.47 -2.73 1.53
N PHE A 112 2.17 -1.96 2.37
CA PHE A 112 2.88 -0.74 1.97
C PHE A 112 4.32 -0.79 2.45
N GLY A 113 5.28 -0.60 1.56
CA GLY A 113 6.71 -0.58 1.90
C GLY A 113 7.52 -1.64 1.16
N TYR A 114 8.50 -2.22 1.84
CA TYR A 114 9.48 -3.13 1.25
C TYR A 114 9.17 -4.59 1.59
N PHE A 115 9.10 -5.42 0.55
CA PHE A 115 8.82 -6.85 0.65
C PHE A 115 9.85 -7.65 -0.16
N ASN A 116 10.03 -8.92 0.22
CA ASN A 116 10.91 -9.88 -0.47
C ASN A 116 12.30 -9.31 -0.78
N GLY A 117 12.91 -8.65 0.22
CA GLY A 117 14.11 -7.86 0.03
C GLY A 117 13.76 -6.41 -0.31
N ASN A 118 13.80 -6.06 -1.60
CA ASN A 118 13.71 -4.68 -2.07
C ASN A 118 12.54 -4.40 -3.04
N ASP A 119 11.54 -5.29 -3.11
CA ASP A 119 10.32 -5.01 -3.87
C ASP A 119 9.53 -3.92 -3.15
N VAL A 120 9.01 -2.94 -3.89
CA VAL A 120 8.25 -1.82 -3.32
C VAL A 120 6.77 -2.04 -3.57
N TRP A 121 6.02 -2.22 -2.50
CA TRP A 121 4.60 -2.53 -2.55
C TRP A 121 3.77 -1.35 -2.10
N TYR A 122 2.75 -1.04 -2.89
CA TYR A 122 1.65 -0.14 -2.54
C TYR A 122 0.34 -0.81 -2.95
N VAL A 123 -0.04 -1.83 -2.19
CA VAL A 123 -1.10 -2.78 -2.53
C VAL A 123 -2.17 -2.78 -1.45
N THR A 124 -3.37 -2.33 -1.77
CA THR A 124 -4.56 -2.40 -0.89
C THR A 124 -5.32 -3.72 -1.05
N ASN A 125 -5.21 -4.35 -2.23
CA ASN A 125 -5.89 -5.61 -2.55
C ASN A 125 -4.90 -6.63 -3.09
N ILE A 126 -4.62 -7.67 -2.30
CA ILE A 126 -3.63 -8.69 -2.65
C ILE A 126 -4.05 -9.59 -3.84
N ARG A 127 -5.31 -9.51 -4.28
CA ARG A 127 -5.86 -10.27 -5.42
C ARG A 127 -5.89 -9.47 -6.72
N LYS A 128 -5.83 -8.13 -6.65
CA LYS A 128 -5.81 -7.23 -7.82
C LYS A 128 -4.41 -6.65 -8.11
N LYS A 129 -3.34 -7.35 -7.73
CA LYS A 129 -1.97 -6.83 -7.84
C LYS A 129 -1.50 -6.86 -9.28
N VAL A 130 -0.84 -5.79 -9.68
CA VAL A 130 -0.04 -5.69 -10.89
C VAL A 130 1.42 -5.60 -10.47
N LYS A 131 2.25 -6.48 -11.03
CA LYS A 131 3.69 -6.47 -10.86
C LYS A 131 4.32 -5.70 -12.02
N ILE A 132 5.14 -4.72 -11.68
CA ILE A 132 5.89 -3.89 -12.63
C ILE A 132 7.37 -4.16 -12.37
N THR A 133 8.09 -4.66 -13.37
CA THR A 133 9.53 -4.90 -13.31
C THR A 133 10.25 -3.94 -14.24
N LEU A 134 11.13 -3.13 -13.67
CA LEU A 134 11.95 -2.18 -14.42
C LEU A 134 13.19 -2.86 -15.02
N LYS A 135 13.82 -2.20 -16.01
CA LYS A 135 15.10 -2.60 -16.61
C LYS A 135 16.22 -2.77 -15.59
N THR A 136 16.17 -2.03 -14.49
CA THR A 136 17.12 -2.13 -13.37
C THR A 136 16.92 -3.39 -12.51
N GLY A 137 15.89 -4.19 -12.77
CA GLY A 137 15.47 -5.31 -11.92
C GLY A 137 14.59 -4.90 -10.74
N LYS A 138 14.42 -3.60 -10.49
CA LYS A 138 13.53 -3.09 -9.43
C LYS A 138 12.08 -3.49 -9.71
N VAL A 139 11.42 -4.01 -8.68
CA VAL A 139 10.01 -4.44 -8.75
C VAL A 139 9.14 -3.48 -7.95
N TYR A 140 8.03 -3.07 -8.56
CA TYR A 140 6.92 -2.39 -7.91
C TYR A 140 5.67 -3.25 -7.98
N MET A 141 4.92 -3.29 -6.89
CA MET A 141 3.58 -3.88 -6.88
C MET A 141 2.56 -2.82 -6.51
N VAL A 142 1.51 -2.71 -7.31
CA VAL A 142 0.37 -1.82 -7.08
C VAL A 142 -0.93 -2.59 -7.30
N SER A 143 -2.04 -2.11 -6.75
CA SER A 143 -3.36 -2.71 -6.99
C SER A 143 -4.36 -1.66 -7.43
N PRO A 144 -4.44 -1.31 -8.73
CA PRO A 144 -5.53 -0.51 -9.26
C PRO A 144 -6.85 -1.30 -9.23
N GLU A 145 -7.99 -0.60 -9.18
CA GLU A 145 -9.33 -1.19 -9.16
C GLU A 145 -9.63 -1.97 -10.46
N ASP A 146 -9.09 -1.48 -11.58
CA ASP A 146 -9.08 -2.11 -12.90
C ASP A 146 -7.62 -2.46 -13.31
N PRO A 147 -7.15 -3.69 -12.99
CA PRO A 147 -5.80 -4.13 -13.35
C PRO A 147 -5.55 -4.24 -14.85
N ASP A 148 -6.53 -4.71 -15.63
CA ASP A 148 -6.33 -4.90 -17.08
C ASP A 148 -6.23 -3.55 -17.77
N GLY A 149 -7.16 -2.63 -17.51
CA GLY A 149 -7.11 -1.30 -18.09
C GLY A 149 -5.84 -0.53 -17.70
N PHE A 150 -5.27 -0.79 -16.52
CA PHE A 150 -3.98 -0.22 -16.11
C PHE A 150 -2.81 -0.81 -16.89
N ILE A 151 -2.79 -2.13 -17.11
CA ILE A 151 -1.75 -2.81 -17.89
C ILE A 151 -1.81 -2.36 -19.35
N ASP A 152 -3.00 -2.35 -19.95
CA ASP A 152 -3.23 -1.96 -21.33
C ASP A 152 -2.80 -0.52 -21.60
N GLU A 153 -3.12 0.40 -20.69
CA GLU A 153 -2.69 1.80 -20.76
C GLU A 153 -1.17 1.94 -20.79
N ILE A 154 -0.46 1.16 -19.95
CA ILE A 154 1.02 1.15 -19.94
C ILE A 154 1.58 0.59 -21.25
N LEU A 155 1.02 -0.51 -21.76
CA LEU A 155 1.48 -1.14 -22.99
C LEU A 155 1.24 -0.25 -24.21
N ASN A 156 0.07 0.39 -24.30
CA ASN A 156 -0.28 1.33 -25.36
C ASN A 156 0.67 2.54 -25.37
N MET A 157 0.95 3.12 -24.20
CA MET A 157 1.95 4.20 -24.12
C MET A 157 3.33 3.70 -24.53
N LYS A 158 3.76 2.54 -24.05
CA LYS A 158 5.08 1.99 -24.41
C LYS A 158 5.24 1.84 -25.92
N ALA A 159 4.19 1.42 -26.64
CA ALA A 159 4.20 1.33 -28.11
C ALA A 159 4.31 2.70 -28.80
N THR A 160 3.90 3.79 -28.16
CA THR A 160 4.00 5.16 -28.71
C THR A 160 5.40 5.78 -28.53
N PHE A 161 6.18 5.30 -27.55
CA PHE A 161 7.53 5.78 -27.24
C PHE A 161 8.65 4.87 -27.78
N HIS A 162 8.29 3.90 -28.63
CA HIS A 162 9.20 3.08 -29.42
C HIS A 162 9.21 3.55 -30.86
#